data_AF-A0A9E2GJR5-F1
#
_entry.id   AF-A0A9E2GJR5-F1
#
_cell.length_a   1.000
_cell.length_b   1.000
_cell.length_c   1.000
_cell.angle_alpha   90.00
_cell.angle_beta   90.00
_cell.angle_gamma   90.00
#
_symmetry.space_group_name_H-M   'P 1'
#
loop_
_entity.id
_entity.type
_entity.pdbx_description
1 polymer ?
#
loop_
_entity_poly.entity_id
_entity_poly.type
_entity_poly.pdbx_seq_one_letter_code
_entity_poly.pdbx_strand_id
1 'polypeptide(L)'
;MADVLFIAQSFSFSWREIFNEARKKDLWVEPLEISKIIQEFPVEHMDVIKWAEPVDPGACAAALKTLHLDIFHGRSNSLCEKGMRHPPAKR
;
A
#
# COMPACT_ATOMS: atom_id res chain seq x y z
N MET A 1 3.52 6.76 -4.29
CA MET A 1 2.39 6.29 -3.43
C MET A 1 1.55 5.26 -4.16
N ALA A 2 1.04 5.58 -5.37
CA ALA A 2 0.34 4.63 -6.22
C ALA A 2 1.06 3.27 -6.32
N ASP A 3 2.36 3.27 -6.67
CA ASP A 3 3.11 2.01 -6.83
C ASP A 3 3.12 1.16 -5.56
N VAL A 4 3.39 1.77 -4.40
CA VAL A 4 3.39 1.08 -3.10
C VAL A 4 2.02 0.47 -2.82
N LEU A 5 0.95 1.23 -3.08
CA LEU A 5 -0.42 0.79 -2.87
C LEU A 5 -0.77 -0.42 -3.77
N PHE A 6 -0.48 -0.34 -5.06
CA PHE A 6 -0.81 -1.42 -5.99
C PHE A 6 0.07 -2.66 -5.81
N ILE A 7 1.36 -2.50 -5.50
CA ILE A 7 2.22 -3.63 -5.13
C ILE A 7 1.67 -4.34 -3.89
N ALA A 8 1.23 -3.59 -2.87
CA ALA A 8 0.61 -4.18 -1.69
C ALA A 8 -0.74 -4.85 -1.98
N GLN A 9 -1.49 -4.41 -2.98
CA GLN A 9 -2.70 -5.12 -3.38
C GLN A 9 -2.40 -6.41 -4.14
N SER A 10 -1.25 -6.51 -4.82
CA SER A 10 -0.90 -7.66 -5.66
C SER A 10 -0.10 -8.76 -4.96
N PHE A 11 0.63 -8.45 -3.89
CA PHE A 11 1.57 -9.38 -3.29
C PHE A 11 1.42 -9.51 -1.78
N SER A 12 1.43 -10.75 -1.28
CA SER A 12 1.56 -11.01 0.16
C SER A 12 3.03 -10.96 0.55
N PHE A 13 3.35 -10.20 1.60
CA PHE A 13 4.70 -10.06 2.13
C PHE A 13 4.69 -9.56 3.58
N SER A 14 5.85 -9.62 4.24
CA SER A 14 6.06 -9.13 5.61
C SER A 14 6.66 -7.73 5.61
N TRP A 15 5.95 -6.73 6.15
CA TRP A 15 6.51 -5.38 6.30
C TRP A 15 7.78 -5.38 7.15
N ARG A 16 7.81 -6.22 8.18
CA ARG A 16 8.99 -6.38 9.05
C ARG A 16 10.22 -6.81 8.26
N GLU A 17 10.07 -7.79 7.36
CA GLU A 17 11.18 -8.25 6.51
C GLU A 17 11.61 -7.15 5.54
N ILE A 18 10.67 -6.47 4.89
CA ILE A 18 10.96 -5.35 3.97
C ILE A 18 11.81 -4.27 4.66
N PHE A 19 11.44 -3.83 5.87
CA PHE A 19 12.22 -2.83 6.59
C PHE A 19 13.55 -3.35 7.09
N ASN A 20 13.64 -4.63 7.47
CA ASN A 20 14.92 -5.23 7.86
C ASN A 20 15.89 -5.28 6.67
N GLU A 21 15.43 -5.66 5.48
CA GLU A 21 16.26 -5.66 4.27
C GLU A 21 16.63 -4.24 3.83
N ALA A 22 15.69 -3.29 3.90
CA ALA A 22 15.95 -1.89 3.58
C ALA A 22 17.04 -1.29 4.51
N ARG A 23 16.97 -1.59 5.81
CA ARG A 23 17.95 -1.13 6.80
C ARG A 23 19.36 -1.67 6.61
N LYS A 24 19.53 -2.80 5.92
CA LYS A 24 20.87 -3.31 5.56
C LYS A 24 21.58 -2.40 4.56
N LYS A 25 20.84 -1.59 3.79
CA LYS A 25 21.38 -0.67 2.78
C LYS A 25 21.37 0.78 3.26
N ASP A 26 20.33 1.17 4.00
CA ASP A 26 20.16 2.52 4.53
C ASP A 26 19.63 2.47 5.96
N LEU A 27 20.48 2.82 6.92
CA LEU A 27 20.15 2.78 8.35
C LEU A 27 19.08 3.80 8.77
N TRP A 28 18.79 4.81 7.94
CA TRP A 28 17.82 5.86 8.23
C TRP A 28 16.37 5.47 7.91
N VAL A 29 16.14 4.22 7.48
CA VAL A 29 14.80 3.71 7.20
C VAL A 29 14.03 3.50 8.51
N GLU A 30 13.14 4.45 8.82
CA GLU A 30 12.31 4.47 10.02
C GLU A 30 10.83 4.12 9.71
N PRO A 31 10.35 2.92 10.11
CA PRO A 31 9.00 2.45 9.78
C PRO A 31 7.87 3.35 10.29
N LEU A 32 8.07 4.01 11.44
CA LEU A 32 7.07 4.91 12.02
C LEU A 32 6.91 6.20 11.23
N GLU A 33 8.01 6.74 10.70
CA GLU A 33 7.96 7.92 9.84
C GLU A 33 7.32 7.57 8.50
N ILE A 34 7.67 6.42 7.93
CA ILE A 34 7.08 5.93 6.68
C ILE A 34 5.58 5.66 6.85
N SER A 35 5.14 5.05 7.96
CA SER A 35 3.72 4.82 8.21
C SER A 35 2.93 6.12 8.34
N LYS A 36 3.55 7.16 8.93
CA LYS A 36 2.96 8.49 9.03
C LYS A 36 2.84 9.16 7.66
N ILE A 37 3.89 9.11 6.83
CA ILE A 37 3.87 9.63 5.45
C ILE A 37 2.74 8.98 4.64
N ILE A 38 2.52 7.65 4.80
CA ILE A 38 1.44 6.94 4.13
C ILE A 38 0.07 7.40 4.61
N GLN A 39 -0.10 7.61 5.92
CA GLN A 39 -1.36 8.07 6.51
C GLN A 39 -1.71 9.51 6.11
N GLU A 40 -0.71 10.38 6.03
CA GLU A 40 -0.87 11.82 5.75
C GLU A 40 -0.91 12.11 4.25
N PHE A 41 -0.81 11.09 3.39
CA PHE A 41 -0.84 11.28 1.96
C PHE A 41 -2.21 11.81 1.50
N PRO A 42 -2.25 12.97 0.80
CA PRO A 42 -3.49 13.54 0.28
C PRO A 42 -4.01 12.68 -0.88
N VAL A 43 -5.13 11.98 -0.66
CA VAL A 43 -5.66 11.02 -1.64
C VAL A 43 -6.14 11.71 -2.92
N GLU A 44 -6.44 13.00 -2.86
CA GLU A 44 -6.81 13.85 -3.99
C GLU A 44 -5.68 13.93 -5.02
N HIS A 45 -4.42 13.69 -4.61
CA HIS A 45 -3.30 13.57 -5.55
C HIS A 45 -3.41 12.33 -6.44
N MET A 46 -4.29 11.36 -6.14
CA MET A 46 -4.58 10.24 -7.04
C MET A 46 -5.42 10.67 -8.24
N ASP A 47 -6.18 11.77 -8.14
CA ASP A 47 -7.05 12.27 -9.20
C ASP A 47 -6.27 12.91 -10.35
N VAL A 48 -5.02 13.33 -10.09
CA VAL A 48 -4.15 13.94 -11.13
C VAL A 48 -3.52 12.89 -12.06
N ILE A 49 -3.60 11.61 -11.69
CA ILE A 49 -3.00 10.52 -12.44
C ILE A 49 -3.97 10.11 -13.56
N LYS A 50 -3.43 9.98 -14.78
CA LYS A 50 -4.17 9.39 -15.91
C LYS A 50 -4.15 7.87 -15.80
N TRP A 51 -5.17 7.32 -15.15
CA TRP A 51 -5.30 5.87 -14.98
C TRP A 51 -5.74 5.19 -16.28
N ALA A 52 -5.22 3.98 -16.52
CA ALA A 52 -5.70 3.13 -17.61
C ALA A 52 -7.12 2.61 -17.34
N GLU A 53 -7.44 2.36 -16.08
CA GLU A 53 -8.76 1.97 -15.59
C GLU A 53 -9.19 2.92 -14.46
N PRO A 54 -10.48 3.26 -14.32
CA PRO A 54 -10.95 4.11 -13.23
C PRO A 54 -10.57 3.55 -11.85
N VAL A 55 -9.98 4.39 -11.02
CA VAL A 55 -9.63 4.08 -9.63
C VAL A 55 -10.55 4.86 -8.71
N ASP A 56 -11.06 4.21 -7.66
CA ASP A 56 -11.87 4.85 -6.62
C ASP A 56 -10.96 5.49 -5.55
N PRO A 57 -10.94 6.83 -5.41
CA PRO A 57 -10.14 7.51 -4.39
C PRO A 57 -10.54 7.11 -2.97
N GLY A 58 -11.81 6.79 -2.71
CA GLY A 58 -12.26 6.32 -1.41
C GLY A 58 -11.65 4.96 -1.05
N ALA A 59 -11.62 4.04 -2.00
CA ALA A 59 -10.93 2.76 -1.86
C ALA A 59 -9.41 2.94 -1.66
N CYS A 60 -8.78 3.89 -2.37
CA CYS A 60 -7.38 4.23 -2.17
C CYS A 60 -7.11 4.73 -0.75
N ALA A 61 -7.92 5.67 -0.24
CA ALA A 61 -7.77 6.20 1.13
C ALA A 61 -7.90 5.09 2.18
N ALA A 62 -8.89 4.19 2.03
CA ALA A 62 -9.07 3.06 2.92
C ALA A 62 -7.88 2.08 2.86
N ALA A 63 -7.32 1.87 1.67
CA ALA A 63 -6.17 0.99 1.49
C ALA A 63 -4.88 1.61 2.05
N LEU A 64 -4.64 2.91 1.87
CA LEU A 64 -3.53 3.63 2.50
C LEU A 64 -3.62 3.58 4.03
N LYS A 65 -4.82 3.74 4.60
CA LYS A 65 -5.05 3.54 6.04
C LYS A 65 -4.70 2.12 6.49
N THR A 66 -5.00 1.12 5.68
CA THR A 66 -4.63 -0.29 5.98
C THR A 66 -3.12 -0.47 5.96
N LEU A 67 -2.41 0.06 4.95
CA LEU A 67 -0.95 0.06 4.88
C LEU A 67 -0.31 0.69 6.11
N HIS A 68 -0.80 1.88 6.50
CA HIS A 68 -0.34 2.57 7.69
C HIS A 68 -0.44 1.66 8.92
N LEU A 69 -1.59 1.02 9.15
CA LEU A 69 -1.80 0.15 10.30
C LEU A 69 -0.93 -1.11 10.27
N ASP A 70 -0.77 -1.72 9.10
CA ASP A 70 0.08 -2.91 8.96
C ASP A 70 1.54 -2.58 9.26
N ILE A 71 2.04 -1.45 8.76
CA ILE A 71 3.41 -0.98 9.05
C ILE A 71 3.55 -0.59 10.51
N PHE A 72 2.63 0.21 11.05
CA PHE A 72 2.67 0.71 12.43
C PHE A 72 2.69 -0.44 13.45
N HIS A 73 1.93 -1.51 13.20
CA HIS A 73 1.92 -2.70 14.05
C HIS A 73 2.96 -3.76 13.66
N GLY A 74 3.74 -3.54 12.60
CA GLY A 74 4.74 -4.50 12.11
C GLY A 74 4.14 -5.85 11.69
N ARG A 75 2.93 -5.82 11.09
CA ARG A 75 2.19 -6.99 10.59
C ARG A 75 2.60 -7.32 9.16
N SER A 76 2.16 -8.47 8.66
CA SER A 76 2.20 -8.75 7.22
C SER A 76 1.21 -7.87 6.47
N ASN A 77 1.48 -7.66 5.18
CA ASN A 77 0.60 -6.92 4.30
C ASN A 77 -0.77 -7.62 4.17
N SER A 78 -1.82 -6.96 4.65
CA SER A 78 -3.19 -7.49 4.66
C SER A 78 -4.04 -7.05 3.46
N LEU A 79 -3.51 -6.19 2.58
CA LEU A 79 -4.23 -5.74 1.38
C LEU A 79 -4.33 -6.80 0.29
N CYS A 80 -3.32 -7.68 0.19
CA CYS A 80 -3.30 -8.75 -0.80
C CYS A 80 -4.49 -9.71 -0.67
N GLU A 81 -5.05 -9.86 0.53
CA GLU A 81 -6.20 -10.73 0.79
C GLU A 81 -7.54 -10.08 0.45
N LYS A 82 -7.56 -8.76 0.24
CA LYS A 82 -8.77 -7.98 -0.08
C LYS A 82 -8.85 -7.56 -1.56
N GLY A 83 -7.75 -7.64 -2.31
CA GLY A 83 -7.65 -7.19 -3.71
C GLY A 83 -7.90 -8.30 -4.74
N MET A 84 -8.86 -8.06 -5.64
CA MET A 84 -9.18 -8.79 -6.87
C MET A 84 -9.80 -10.20 -6.77
N ARG A 85 -11.09 -10.26 -6.40
CA ARG A 85 -12.00 -11.16 -7.15
C ARG A 85 -12.20 -10.52 -8.53
N HIS A 86 -11.47 -10.97 -9.53
CA HIS A 86 -11.90 -10.74 -10.91
C HIS A 86 -13.30 -11.37 -11.07
N PRO A 87 -14.31 -10.66 -11.60
CA PRO A 87 -15.48 -11.34 -12.11
C PRO A 87 -15.01 -12.32 -13.20
N PRO A 88 -15.52 -13.56 -13.23
CA PRO A 88 -15.12 -14.51 -14.26
C PRO A 88 -15.40 -13.87 -15.63
N ALA A 89 -14.41 -13.93 -16.52
CA ALA A 89 -14.56 -13.51 -17.90
C ALA A 89 -15.79 -14.25 -18.48
N LYS A 90 -16.79 -13.48 -18.93
CA LYS A 90 -17.95 -14.03 -19.64
C LYS A 90 -17.41 -14.69 -20.91
N ARG A 91 -17.48 -16.02 -20.96
CA ARG A 91 -17.38 -16.81 -22.19
C ARG A 91 -18.71 -16.78 -22.92
#